data_AF-A0AAW2QUR6-F1
#
_entry.id   AF-A0AAW2QUR6-F1
#
_cell.length_a   1.000
_cell.length_b   1.000
_cell.length_c   1.000
_cell.angle_alpha   90.00
_cell.angle_beta   90.00
_cell.angle_gamma   90.00
#
_symmetry.space_group_name_H-M   'P 1'
#
loop_
_entity.id
_entity.type
_entity.pdbx_description
1 polymer ?
#
loop_
_entity_poly.entity_id
_entity_poly.type
_entity_poly.pdbx_seq_one_letter_code
_entity_poly.pdbx_strand_id
1 'polypeptide(L)'
;MRERDHTLEIPAQQRMQRQETLEKEHSKEYKAALRRAVSLAVPHAFSPSQYGTFDEKDDEDSQQSAGDCSTGSSAKSKSVESWDELIERLFERDESGNMVLKKPLIVD
;
A
#
# COMPACT_ATOMS: atom_id res chain seq x y z
N MET A 1 -14.80 -42.41 15.02
CA MET A 1 -16.13 -41.77 14.93
C MET A 1 -15.97 -40.45 14.20
N ARG A 2 -16.20 -40.44 12.87
CA ARG A 2 -16.17 -39.22 12.03
C ARG A 2 -17.16 -39.39 10.89
N GLU A 3 -18.43 -39.33 11.21
CA GLU A 3 -19.49 -39.51 10.24
C GLU A 3 -20.63 -38.59 10.65
N ARG A 4 -20.63 -37.34 10.12
CA ARG A 4 -21.81 -36.47 9.84
C ARG A 4 -21.52 -34.97 9.69
N ASP A 5 -20.29 -34.55 9.42
CA ASP A 5 -20.00 -33.11 9.21
C ASP A 5 -20.62 -32.53 7.92
N HIS A 6 -20.99 -33.39 6.96
CA HIS A 6 -21.58 -32.98 5.67
C HIS A 6 -23.04 -32.52 5.78
N THR A 7 -23.68 -32.71 6.93
CA THR A 7 -25.11 -32.37 7.12
C THR A 7 -25.34 -30.91 7.52
N LEU A 8 -24.27 -30.15 7.78
CA LEU A 8 -24.31 -28.74 8.17
C LEU A 8 -23.87 -27.78 7.06
N GLU A 9 -23.58 -28.30 5.86
CA GLU A 9 -23.14 -27.46 4.75
C GLU A 9 -24.33 -26.66 4.18
N ILE A 10 -24.13 -25.34 4.03
CA ILE A 10 -25.15 -24.45 3.46
C ILE A 10 -25.47 -24.93 2.05
N PRO A 11 -26.76 -25.15 1.71
CA PRO A 11 -27.17 -25.64 0.41
C PRO A 11 -26.53 -24.85 -0.74
N ALA A 12 -26.00 -25.56 -1.74
CA ALA A 12 -25.27 -24.95 -2.86
C ALA A 12 -26.09 -23.88 -3.59
N GLN A 13 -27.42 -24.06 -3.69
CA GLN A 13 -28.33 -23.08 -4.28
C GLN A 13 -28.36 -21.76 -3.49
N GLN A 14 -28.34 -21.83 -2.15
CA GLN A 14 -28.33 -20.65 -1.29
C GLN A 14 -26.98 -19.92 -1.34
N ARG A 15 -25.87 -20.67 -1.47
CA ARG A 15 -24.53 -20.09 -1.67
C ARG A 15 -24.42 -19.34 -2.99
N MET A 16 -24.90 -19.94 -4.08
CA MET A 16 -24.88 -19.37 -5.42
C MET A 16 -25.69 -18.06 -5.50
N GLN A 17 -26.92 -18.06 -4.96
CA GLN A 17 -27.76 -16.85 -4.94
C GLN A 17 -27.14 -15.71 -4.14
N ARG A 18 -26.53 -16.00 -2.97
CA ARG A 18 -25.86 -14.99 -2.14
C ARG A 18 -24.64 -14.37 -2.82
N GLN A 19 -23.89 -15.16 -3.56
CA GLN A 19 -22.68 -14.68 -4.23
C GLN A 19 -23.02 -13.76 -5.41
N GLU A 20 -24.07 -14.10 -6.17
CA GLU A 20 -24.56 -13.27 -7.27
C GLU A 20 -25.11 -11.91 -6.79
N THR A 21 -25.84 -11.88 -5.66
CA THR A 21 -26.35 -10.61 -5.11
C THR A 21 -25.23 -9.72 -4.60
N LEU A 22 -24.23 -10.30 -3.93
CA LEU A 22 -23.10 -9.57 -3.37
C LEU A 22 -22.23 -8.95 -4.45
N GLU A 23 -21.95 -9.68 -5.55
CA GLU A 23 -21.21 -9.13 -6.69
C GLU A 23 -21.99 -8.00 -7.40
N LYS A 24 -23.30 -8.17 -7.57
CA LYS A 24 -24.18 -7.13 -8.14
C LYS A 24 -24.22 -5.88 -7.25
N GLU A 25 -24.31 -6.03 -5.95
CA GLU A 25 -24.31 -4.91 -4.98
C GLU A 25 -22.97 -4.17 -5.00
N HIS A 26 -21.86 -4.90 -4.91
CA HIS A 26 -20.51 -4.31 -4.99
C HIS A 26 -20.32 -3.49 -6.28
N SER A 27 -20.80 -4.00 -7.42
CA SER A 27 -20.70 -3.28 -8.70
C SER A 27 -21.51 -1.98 -8.72
N LYS A 28 -22.67 -1.96 -8.05
CA LYS A 28 -23.55 -0.79 -7.96
C LYS A 28 -22.97 0.23 -6.98
N GLU A 29 -22.54 -0.21 -5.81
CA GLU A 29 -21.93 0.64 -4.79
C GLU A 29 -20.62 1.25 -5.27
N TYR A 30 -19.77 0.47 -5.95
CA TYR A 30 -18.54 0.97 -6.57
C TYR A 30 -18.83 2.11 -7.56
N LYS A 31 -19.80 1.91 -8.48
CA LYS A 31 -20.20 2.96 -9.43
C LYS A 31 -20.77 4.19 -8.73
N ALA A 32 -21.53 4.00 -7.65
CA ALA A 32 -22.09 5.09 -6.87
C ALA A 32 -20.99 5.88 -6.12
N ALA A 33 -20.01 5.19 -5.54
CA ALA A 33 -18.87 5.80 -4.87
C ALA A 33 -18.02 6.63 -5.84
N LEU A 34 -17.72 6.11 -7.04
CA LEU A 34 -17.03 6.87 -8.07
C LEU A 34 -17.79 8.15 -8.46
N ARG A 35 -19.10 8.05 -8.71
CA ARG A 35 -19.93 9.22 -9.02
C ARG A 35 -19.88 10.25 -7.89
N ARG A 36 -19.94 9.81 -6.63
CA ARG A 36 -19.87 10.68 -5.46
C ARG A 36 -18.51 11.36 -5.30
N ALA A 37 -17.41 10.65 -5.54
CA ALA A 37 -16.06 11.21 -5.50
C ALA A 37 -15.91 12.35 -6.51
N VAL A 38 -16.44 12.16 -7.73
CA VAL A 38 -16.50 13.22 -8.76
C VAL A 38 -17.36 14.39 -8.29
N SER A 39 -18.56 14.15 -7.74
CA SER A 39 -19.43 15.23 -7.25
C SER A 39 -18.84 16.03 -6.10
N LEU A 40 -18.05 15.40 -5.23
CA LEU A 40 -17.36 16.05 -4.12
C LEU A 40 -16.03 16.69 -4.55
N ALA A 41 -15.70 16.67 -5.84
CA ALA A 41 -14.44 17.16 -6.40
C ALA A 41 -13.21 16.65 -5.61
N VAL A 42 -13.26 15.37 -5.20
CA VAL A 42 -12.16 14.74 -4.47
C VAL A 42 -10.93 14.74 -5.39
N PRO A 43 -9.74 15.16 -4.90
CA PRO A 43 -8.52 15.11 -5.69
C PRO A 43 -8.29 13.71 -6.26
N HIS A 44 -7.93 13.62 -7.54
CA HIS A 44 -7.76 12.36 -8.28
C HIS A 44 -9.04 11.51 -8.50
N ALA A 45 -10.24 12.04 -8.28
CA ALA A 45 -11.50 11.34 -8.59
C ALA A 45 -11.79 11.24 -10.10
N PHE A 46 -11.08 12.03 -10.90
CA PHE A 46 -11.08 11.90 -12.35
C PHE A 46 -10.15 10.75 -12.72
N SER A 47 -10.60 9.91 -13.65
CA SER A 47 -9.84 8.76 -14.14
C SER A 47 -8.37 9.15 -14.38
N PRO A 48 -7.40 8.40 -13.82
CA PRO A 48 -6.00 8.70 -14.04
C PRO A 48 -5.73 8.74 -15.54
N SER A 49 -4.91 9.70 -15.98
CA SER A 49 -4.50 9.81 -17.38
C SER A 49 -3.87 8.49 -17.85
N GLN A 50 -3.95 8.23 -19.16
CA GLN A 50 -3.42 7.02 -19.82
C GLN A 50 -1.91 6.80 -19.57
N TYR A 51 -1.21 7.80 -19.03
CA TYR A 51 0.14 7.71 -18.48
C TYR A 51 0.14 8.37 -17.08
N GLY A 52 0.83 7.76 -16.11
CA GLY A 52 0.61 7.92 -14.65
C GLY A 52 0.87 9.29 -14.02
N THR A 53 0.64 9.38 -12.70
CA THR A 53 0.79 10.56 -11.81
C THR A 53 2.24 11.03 -11.59
N PHE A 54 3.14 10.79 -12.55
CA PHE A 54 4.43 11.45 -12.56
C PHE A 54 4.26 12.69 -13.42
N ASP A 55 4.40 13.84 -12.77
CA ASP A 55 4.70 15.09 -13.45
C ASP A 55 6.03 14.83 -14.19
N GLU A 56 5.94 14.53 -15.49
CA GLU A 56 7.08 14.28 -16.36
C GLU A 56 7.84 15.60 -16.47
N LYS A 57 8.72 15.87 -15.50
CA LYS A 57 9.76 16.87 -15.62
C LYS A 57 10.80 16.32 -16.58
N ASP A 58 10.45 16.36 -17.86
CA ASP A 58 11.43 16.45 -18.93
C ASP A 58 12.04 17.85 -18.85
N ASP A 59 13.07 18.05 -18.03
CA ASP A 59 13.97 19.18 -18.17
C ASP A 59 15.34 18.78 -17.59
N GLU A 60 16.17 18.27 -18.51
CA GLU A 60 17.59 18.60 -18.55
C GLU A 60 17.70 20.14 -18.36
N ASP A 61 18.39 20.58 -17.31
CA ASP A 61 18.61 22.00 -16.96
C ASP A 61 17.41 22.82 -16.47
N SER A 62 17.10 22.75 -15.17
CA SER A 62 16.90 24.00 -14.39
C SER A 62 17.04 23.77 -12.89
N GLN A 63 18.24 24.04 -12.43
CA GLN A 63 18.47 24.54 -11.09
C GLN A 63 17.67 25.85 -10.88
N GLN A 64 17.20 26.06 -9.65
CA GLN A 64 16.85 27.34 -8.99
C GLN A 64 15.37 27.59 -8.63
N SER A 65 15.11 27.34 -7.34
CA SER A 65 14.35 28.18 -6.38
C SER A 65 12.83 28.27 -6.54
N ALA A 66 12.01 28.34 -5.49
CA ALA A 66 12.13 28.21 -4.04
C ALA A 66 10.68 28.14 -3.52
N GLY A 67 10.42 27.35 -2.48
CA GLY A 67 9.06 27.28 -1.92
C GLY A 67 8.90 26.23 -0.82
N ASP A 68 9.63 26.44 0.27
CA ASP A 68 9.39 25.95 1.63
C ASP A 68 8.97 24.49 1.87
N CYS A 69 9.96 23.68 2.22
CA CYS A 69 9.81 22.73 3.33
C CYS A 69 11.18 22.56 3.99
N SER A 70 11.40 23.37 5.01
CA SER A 70 12.55 23.30 5.91
C SER A 70 12.49 22.00 6.73
N THR A 71 13.35 21.03 6.39
CA THR A 71 14.06 20.18 7.36
C THR A 71 15.17 19.40 6.65
N GLY A 72 16.42 19.64 7.07
CA GLY A 72 17.46 18.61 7.07
C GLY A 72 18.28 18.45 5.79
N SER A 73 19.47 19.02 5.81
CA SER A 73 20.59 18.84 4.88
C SER A 73 20.92 17.37 4.54
N SER A 74 21.19 17.12 3.26
CA SER A 74 22.41 16.50 2.71
C SER A 74 22.06 15.70 1.47
N ALA A 75 22.48 16.20 0.32
CA ALA A 75 22.48 15.48 -0.94
C ALA A 75 23.42 14.27 -0.84
N LYS A 76 22.88 13.13 -0.39
CA LYS A 76 23.44 11.81 -0.67
C LYS A 76 22.39 11.13 -1.52
N SER A 77 22.70 10.86 -2.78
CA SER A 77 21.92 9.98 -3.63
C SER A 77 21.60 8.72 -2.82
N LYS A 78 20.32 8.54 -2.47
CA LYS A 78 19.87 7.35 -1.75
C LYS A 78 20.01 6.21 -2.75
N SER A 79 21.13 5.50 -2.71
CA SER A 79 21.20 4.15 -3.28
C SER A 79 20.01 3.39 -2.72
N VAL A 80 19.28 2.70 -3.60
CA VAL A 80 18.14 1.88 -3.22
C VAL A 80 18.69 0.76 -2.32
N GLU A 81 18.71 0.99 -1.01
CA GLU A 81 19.10 0.00 -0.01
C GLU A 81 18.08 -1.14 -0.11
N SER A 82 18.54 -2.38 -0.29
CA SER A 82 17.65 -3.54 -0.30
C SER A 82 17.02 -3.72 1.09
N TRP A 83 15.81 -4.26 1.16
CA TRP A 83 15.19 -4.61 2.43
C TRP A 83 16.05 -5.54 3.27
N ASP A 84 16.80 -6.44 2.63
CA ASP A 84 17.72 -7.34 3.31
C ASP A 84 18.87 -6.57 4.00
N GLU A 85 19.46 -5.60 3.31
CA GLU A 85 20.54 -4.76 3.84
C GLU A 85 20.06 -3.87 5.00
N LEU A 86 18.83 -3.34 4.90
CA LEU A 86 18.23 -2.55 5.95
C LEU A 86 17.99 -3.39 7.21
N ILE A 87 17.49 -4.62 7.04
CA ILE A 87 17.24 -5.55 8.15
C ILE A 87 18.56 -5.93 8.82
N GLU A 88 19.60 -6.29 8.04
CA GLU A 88 20.92 -6.60 8.57
C GLU A 88 21.56 -5.41 9.30
N ARG A 89 21.30 -4.17 8.87
CA ARG A 89 21.81 -2.97 9.54
C ARG A 89 21.17 -2.77 10.90
N LEU A 90 19.84 -2.90 11.00
CA LEU A 90 19.07 -2.53 12.19
C LEU A 90 18.90 -3.66 13.21
N PHE A 91 18.93 -4.92 12.76
CA PHE A 91 18.66 -6.08 13.59
C PHE A 91 19.85 -7.04 13.66
N GLU A 92 19.94 -7.74 14.78
CA GLU A 92 20.86 -8.85 15.03
C GLU A 92 20.05 -10.10 15.39
N ARG A 93 20.59 -11.28 15.09
CA ARG A 93 19.94 -12.54 15.44
C ARG A 93 20.48 -13.04 16.77
N ASP A 94 19.58 -13.27 17.72
CA ASP A 94 19.95 -13.81 19.03
C ASP A 94 20.26 -15.32 18.97
N GLU A 95 20.73 -15.89 20.08
CA GLU A 95 21.07 -17.31 20.23
C GLU A 95 19.86 -18.24 19.99
N SER A 96 18.64 -17.72 20.15
CA SER A 96 17.39 -18.43 19.88
C SER A 96 16.91 -18.32 18.43
N GLY A 97 17.63 -17.58 17.58
CA GLY A 97 17.32 -17.37 16.18
C GLY A 97 16.34 -16.24 15.89
N ASN A 98 15.95 -15.46 16.91
CA ASN A 98 15.02 -14.34 16.77
C ASN A 98 15.75 -13.04 16.40
N MET A 99 15.08 -12.18 15.64
CA MET A 99 15.61 -10.87 15.23
C MET A 99 15.36 -9.83 16.33
N VAL A 100 16.42 -9.26 16.89
CA VAL A 100 16.40 -8.24 17.94
C VAL A 100 17.06 -6.95 17.47
N LEU A 101 16.58 -5.79 17.92
CA LEU A 101 17.14 -4.49 17.54
C LEU A 101 18.56 -4.32 18.11
N LYS A 102 19.48 -3.84 17.27
CA LYS A 102 20.83 -3.48 17.73
C LYS A 102 20.72 -2.32 18.71
N LYS A 103 21.35 -2.46 19.89
CA LYS A 103 21.40 -1.38 20.88
C LYS A 103 22.23 -0.22 20.31
N PRO A 104 21.77 1.03 20.39
CA PRO A 104 22.58 2.16 19.93
C PRO A 104 23.83 2.25 20.81
N LEU A 105 25.00 2.30 20.18
CA LEU A 105 26.26 2.60 20.86
C LEU A 105 26.19 4.08 21.27
N ILE A 106 25.63 4.35 22.45
CA ILE A 106 25.79 5.63 23.11
C ILE A 106 27.23 5.62 23.64
N VAL A 107 28.11 6.34 22.95
CA VAL A 107 29.47 6.59 23.41
C VAL A 107 29.41 7.86 24.27
N ASP A 108 29.70 7.72 25.56
CA ASP A 108 29.85 8.83 26.52
C ASP A 108 31.06 9.71 26.20
#